data_AF-W6Y8R0-F1
#
_entry.id   AF-W6Y8R0-F1
#
_cell.length_a   1.000
_cell.length_b   1.000
_cell.length_c   1.000
_cell.angle_alpha   90.00
_cell.angle_beta   90.00
_cell.angle_gamma   90.00
#
_symmetry.space_group_name_H-M   'P 1'
#
loop_
_entity.id
_entity.type
_entity.pdbx_description
1 polymer ?
#
loop_
_entity_poly.entity_id
_entity_poly.type
_entity_poly.pdbx_seq_one_letter_code
_entity_poly.pdbx_strand_id
1 'polypeptide(L)'
;MDSDSESELMENYPDFAQALQHLLMQQIQEYQEMQSRKPKEPTPVVEKKTTTLRPLSPRECHSLCTSVHQALPREIRDMIYEYTHAQETIYVGPEYFEKTTVPCESDAKAHYWSAQYVGAEMQREIIESWYRTTLFYFYDKRNNNTVIEKFLDTDRWGHNIKPRDLICRARVELSVEERLHNNYKQRPCCYVRDAGEKLTRVFKLFHQLPNHVEFFMRVHTYDAPHTGCMSASELQGAIHALVEELGTLNSMGHRVVLQWPDLNNVELSWKDGAFKASEWTKQLMQAAPMKLSLEDGIPESSAGDVSQTTE
;
A
#
# COMPACT_ATOMS: atom_id res chain seq x y z
N MET A 1 -51.67 46.52 -19.84
CA MET A 1 -50.64 45.80 -20.64
C MET A 1 -49.46 45.79 -19.73
N ASP A 2 -49.44 44.78 -18.87
CA ASP A 2 -48.83 44.84 -17.55
C ASP A 2 -47.49 44.14 -17.64
N SER A 3 -46.45 44.97 -17.71
CA SER A 3 -45.08 44.62 -17.36
C SER A 3 -44.92 44.83 -15.86
N ASP A 4 -44.00 44.07 -15.26
CA ASP A 4 -43.45 44.21 -13.90
C ASP A 4 -44.08 43.27 -12.88
N SER A 5 -43.41 42.13 -12.61
CA SER A 5 -43.24 41.52 -11.27
C SER A 5 -42.60 40.12 -11.34
N GLU A 6 -41.31 40.00 -11.71
CA GLU A 6 -40.52 38.77 -11.47
C GLU A 6 -39.05 39.10 -11.14
N SER A 7 -38.80 40.01 -10.20
CA SER A 7 -37.42 40.46 -9.85
C SER A 7 -37.10 40.54 -8.35
N GLU A 8 -37.83 39.85 -7.46
CA GLU A 8 -37.54 39.91 -6.01
C GLU A 8 -37.65 38.53 -5.33
N LEU A 9 -36.80 37.56 -5.69
CA LEU A 9 -36.73 36.29 -4.94
C LEU A 9 -35.31 35.66 -4.85
N MET A 10 -34.23 36.45 -4.97
CA MET A 10 -32.85 35.91 -4.95
C MET A 10 -31.89 36.66 -4.00
N GLU A 11 -32.40 37.28 -2.94
CA GLU A 11 -31.57 37.91 -1.91
C GLU A 11 -31.94 37.41 -0.52
N ASN A 12 -31.46 36.21 -0.18
CA ASN A 12 -31.02 35.77 1.14
C ASN A 12 -30.92 34.25 1.14
N TYR A 13 -29.88 33.72 0.50
CA TYR A 13 -29.33 32.42 0.90
C TYR A 13 -28.26 32.72 1.95
N PRO A 14 -28.59 32.76 3.25
CA PRO A 14 -27.57 32.81 4.28
C PRO A 14 -26.76 31.51 4.18
N ASP A 15 -25.59 31.69 3.58
CA ASP A 15 -24.33 31.01 3.88
C ASP A 15 -24.40 29.47 3.95
N PHE A 16 -24.64 28.87 2.79
CA PHE A 16 -24.46 27.44 2.57
C PHE A 16 -23.08 26.94 3.03
N ALA A 17 -22.05 27.78 2.99
CA ALA A 17 -20.72 27.44 3.48
C ALA A 17 -20.69 27.35 5.02
N GLN A 18 -21.36 28.24 5.75
CA GLN A 18 -21.56 28.11 7.19
C GLN A 18 -22.35 26.84 7.55
N ALA A 19 -23.38 26.49 6.77
CA ALA A 19 -24.13 25.26 7.00
C ALA A 19 -23.26 24.00 6.82
N LEU A 20 -22.43 23.96 5.78
CA LEU A 20 -21.46 22.88 5.56
C LEU A 20 -20.40 22.82 6.67
N GLN A 21 -19.88 23.96 7.11
CA GLN A 21 -18.88 24.02 8.16
C GLN A 21 -19.44 23.55 9.50
N HIS A 22 -20.69 23.90 9.83
CA HIS A 22 -21.38 23.39 11.01
C HIS A 22 -21.58 21.87 10.95
N LEU A 23 -22.01 21.33 9.80
CA LEU A 23 -22.20 19.89 9.62
C LEU A 23 -20.89 19.11 9.78
N LEU A 24 -19.78 19.62 9.23
CA LEU A 24 -18.46 19.00 9.36
C LEU A 24 -17.98 18.99 10.81
N MET A 25 -18.15 20.11 11.53
CA MET A 25 -17.79 20.19 12.95
C MET A 25 -18.60 19.22 13.81
N GLN A 26 -19.88 19.04 13.50
CA GLN A 26 -20.73 18.06 14.18
C GLN A 26 -20.25 16.62 13.95
N GLN A 27 -19.88 16.25 12.72
CA GLN A 27 -19.32 14.92 12.43
C GLN A 27 -17.98 14.66 13.14
N ILE A 28 -17.10 15.66 13.23
CA ILE A 28 -15.84 15.55 13.96
C ILE A 28 -16.10 15.29 15.44
N GLN A 29 -17.07 16.00 16.03
CA GLN A 29 -17.42 15.85 17.43
C GLN A 29 -18.06 14.49 17.72
N GLU A 30 -18.98 14.02 16.87
CA GLU A 30 -19.56 12.67 16.98
C GLU A 30 -18.49 11.56 16.86
N TYR A 31 -17.50 11.74 15.98
CA TYR A 31 -16.39 10.80 15.85
C TYR A 31 -15.49 10.79 17.10
N GLN A 32 -15.18 11.97 17.66
CA GLN A 32 -14.43 12.07 18.91
C GLN A 32 -15.20 11.46 20.08
N GLU A 33 -16.52 11.66 20.13
CA GLU A 33 -17.37 11.02 21.13
C GLU A 33 -17.38 9.49 20.97
N MET A 34 -17.52 8.96 19.74
CA MET A 34 -17.42 7.51 19.50
C MET A 34 -16.05 6.94 19.87
N GLN A 35 -14.96 7.66 19.60
CA GLN A 35 -13.61 7.29 20.05
C GLN A 35 -13.49 7.29 21.58
N SER A 36 -14.11 8.26 22.26
CA SER A 36 -14.13 8.34 23.73
C SER A 36 -15.07 7.32 24.38
N ARG A 37 -16.12 6.90 23.67
CA ARG A 37 -17.11 5.90 24.08
C ARG A 37 -16.71 4.48 23.69
N LYS A 38 -15.63 4.27 22.93
CA LYS A 38 -15.00 2.94 22.89
C LYS A 38 -14.82 2.57 24.35
N PRO A 39 -15.53 1.54 24.85
CA PRO A 39 -15.35 1.10 26.21
C PRO A 39 -13.85 0.97 26.37
N LYS A 40 -13.26 1.57 27.42
CA LYS A 40 -12.00 1.02 27.93
C LYS A 40 -12.34 -0.45 28.10
N GLU A 41 -11.90 -1.27 27.16
CA GLU A 41 -11.92 -2.72 27.32
C GLU A 41 -11.41 -2.88 28.74
N PRO A 42 -12.21 -3.43 29.67
CA PRO A 42 -11.78 -3.58 31.04
C PRO A 42 -10.48 -4.32 30.88
N THR A 43 -9.37 -3.60 31.09
CA THR A 43 -8.04 -4.14 30.93
C THR A 43 -8.11 -5.25 31.93
N PRO A 44 -8.18 -6.53 31.50
CA PRO A 44 -8.44 -7.55 32.45
C PRO A 44 -7.27 -7.41 33.39
N VAL A 45 -7.56 -7.06 34.65
CA VAL A 45 -6.60 -7.10 35.72
C VAL A 45 -6.39 -8.60 35.97
N VAL A 46 -5.86 -9.26 34.94
CA VAL A 46 -5.06 -10.44 35.09
C VAL A 46 -3.88 -9.87 35.86
N GLU A 47 -3.94 -9.97 37.18
CA GLU A 47 -2.75 -10.07 37.97
C GLU A 47 -1.89 -11.09 37.24
N LYS A 48 -0.93 -10.60 36.45
CA LYS A 48 0.11 -11.41 35.85
C LYS A 48 0.91 -11.90 37.04
N LYS A 49 0.43 -12.97 37.68
CA LYS A 49 1.28 -13.95 38.33
C LYS A 49 2.16 -14.46 37.21
N THR A 50 3.23 -13.73 36.93
CA THR A 50 4.43 -14.26 36.30
C THR A 50 5.00 -15.26 37.29
N THR A 51 4.29 -16.37 37.48
CA THR A 51 4.88 -17.63 37.92
C THR A 51 6.04 -17.80 36.96
N THR A 52 7.25 -17.59 37.47
CA THR A 52 8.49 -17.73 36.70
C THR A 52 8.50 -19.14 36.15
N LEU A 53 7.95 -19.30 34.95
CA LEU A 53 7.97 -20.57 34.25
C LEU A 53 9.45 -20.92 34.12
N ARG A 54 9.83 -22.01 34.79
CA ARG A 54 11.18 -22.52 34.69
C ARG A 54 11.46 -22.71 33.19
N PRO A 55 12.54 -22.15 32.65
CA PRO A 55 12.87 -22.35 31.25
C PRO A 55 12.99 -23.86 31.02
N LEU A 56 12.12 -24.39 30.17
CA LEU A 56 12.15 -25.80 29.78
C LEU A 56 13.47 -26.08 29.07
N SER A 57 14.03 -27.25 29.33
CA SER A 57 15.21 -27.69 28.59
C SER A 57 14.84 -27.92 27.11
N PRO A 58 15.79 -27.76 26.17
CA PRO A 58 15.54 -28.03 24.74
C PRO A 58 14.92 -29.41 24.50
N ARG A 59 15.31 -30.42 25.29
CA ARG A 59 14.78 -31.79 25.20
C ARG A 59 13.30 -31.89 25.56
N GLU A 60 12.86 -31.19 26.59
CA GLU A 60 11.46 -31.18 27.01
C GLU A 60 10.59 -30.46 25.97
N CYS A 61 11.05 -29.30 25.48
CA CYS A 61 10.39 -28.59 24.37
C CYS A 61 10.27 -29.49 23.14
N HIS A 62 11.35 -30.14 22.75
CA HIS A 62 11.38 -30.98 21.54
C HIS A 62 10.43 -32.16 21.65
N SER A 63 10.38 -32.80 22.82
CA SER A 63 9.44 -33.89 23.08
C SER A 63 7.99 -33.43 22.94
N LEU A 64 7.64 -32.28 23.53
CA LEU A 64 6.30 -31.70 23.42
C LEU A 64 5.95 -31.37 21.97
N CYS A 65 6.83 -30.63 21.28
CA CYS A 65 6.65 -30.25 19.88
C CYS A 65 6.47 -31.46 18.97
N THR A 66 7.25 -32.52 19.19
CA THR A 66 7.10 -33.79 18.47
C THR A 66 5.74 -34.43 18.70
N SER A 67 5.27 -34.48 19.95
CA SER A 67 3.93 -35.01 20.26
C SER A 67 2.82 -34.18 19.62
N VAL A 68 2.92 -32.85 19.64
CA VAL A 68 1.97 -31.95 18.97
C VAL A 68 1.98 -32.18 17.47
N HIS A 69 3.16 -32.27 16.85
CA HIS A 69 3.33 -32.50 15.42
C HIS A 69 2.69 -33.82 14.96
N GLN A 70 2.88 -34.89 15.73
CA GLN A 70 2.37 -36.22 15.41
C GLN A 70 0.87 -36.39 15.71
N ALA A 71 0.34 -35.72 16.73
CA ALA A 71 -1.03 -35.92 17.19
C ALA A 71 -2.05 -35.04 16.46
N LEU A 72 -1.66 -33.82 16.05
CA LEU A 72 -2.57 -32.86 15.43
C LEU A 72 -2.41 -32.87 13.91
N PRO A 73 -3.49 -32.68 13.12
CA PRO A 73 -3.39 -32.48 11.68
C PRO A 73 -2.79 -31.10 11.34
N ARG A 74 -2.30 -30.92 10.10
CA ARG A 74 -1.56 -29.73 9.65
C ARG A 74 -2.33 -28.44 9.89
N GLU A 75 -3.63 -28.45 9.61
CA GLU A 75 -4.51 -27.29 9.68
C GLU A 75 -4.63 -26.75 11.11
N ILE A 76 -4.75 -27.64 12.10
CA ILE A 76 -4.80 -27.27 13.51
C ILE A 76 -3.44 -26.73 13.97
N ARG A 77 -2.34 -27.28 13.45
CA ARG A 77 -0.99 -26.76 13.75
C ARG A 77 -0.79 -25.37 13.18
N ASP A 78 -1.23 -25.10 11.95
CA ASP A 78 -1.18 -23.76 11.35
C ASP A 78 -1.97 -22.74 12.16
N MET A 79 -3.15 -23.12 12.68
CA MET A 79 -3.90 -22.27 13.61
C MET A 79 -3.11 -21.98 14.89
N ILE A 80 -2.36 -22.95 15.43
CA ILE A 80 -1.51 -22.72 16.61
C ILE A 80 -0.37 -21.77 16.26
N TYR A 81 0.32 -22.01 15.15
CA TYR A 81 1.51 -21.22 14.76
C TYR A 81 1.17 -19.74 14.56
N GLU A 82 -0.02 -19.41 14.06
CA GLU A 82 -0.50 -18.02 13.91
C GLU A 82 -0.47 -17.23 15.23
N TYR A 83 -0.60 -17.91 16.38
CA TYR A 83 -0.51 -17.30 17.72
C TYR A 83 0.87 -17.43 18.37
N THR A 84 1.84 -18.11 17.73
CA THR A 84 3.17 -18.34 18.34
C THR A 84 4.14 -17.19 18.11
N HIS A 85 4.14 -16.63 16.90
CA HIS A 85 5.07 -15.56 16.52
C HIS A 85 4.35 -14.20 16.47
N ALA A 86 5.12 -13.13 16.63
CA ALA A 86 4.57 -11.78 16.52
C ALA A 86 4.10 -11.52 15.07
N GLN A 87 2.87 -11.02 14.91
CA GLN A 87 2.33 -10.60 13.61
C GLN A 87 2.76 -9.15 13.29
N GLU A 88 4.06 -8.92 13.31
CA GLU A 88 4.62 -7.59 13.04
C GLU A 88 4.70 -7.30 11.54
N THR A 89 4.65 -6.01 11.20
CA THR A 89 5.00 -5.55 9.85
C THR A 89 6.51 -5.68 9.68
N ILE A 90 6.94 -6.48 8.71
CA ILE A 90 8.36 -6.68 8.40
C ILE A 90 8.77 -5.73 7.30
N TYR A 91 9.71 -4.85 7.61
CA TYR A 91 10.26 -3.91 6.65
C TYR A 91 11.27 -4.64 5.77
N VAL A 92 11.03 -4.63 4.46
CA VAL A 92 11.87 -5.31 3.47
C VAL A 92 12.58 -4.25 2.62
N GLY A 93 13.80 -3.91 3.04
CA GLY A 93 14.76 -3.10 2.29
C GLY A 93 16.08 -3.87 2.05
N PRO A 94 17.13 -3.21 1.54
CA PRO A 94 18.45 -3.82 1.37
C PRO A 94 19.01 -4.46 2.65
N GLU A 95 18.77 -3.84 3.81
CA GLU A 95 19.20 -4.30 5.13
C GLU A 95 18.49 -5.57 5.61
N TYR A 96 17.33 -5.92 5.03
CA TYR A 96 16.62 -7.17 5.32
C TYR A 96 17.52 -8.40 5.05
N PHE A 97 18.38 -8.30 4.04
CA PHE A 97 19.25 -9.39 3.61
C PHE A 97 20.55 -9.52 4.42
N GLU A 98 20.85 -8.57 5.31
CA GLU A 98 22.04 -8.61 6.16
C GLU A 98 21.81 -9.46 7.42
N LYS A 99 20.56 -9.52 7.89
CA LYS A 99 20.17 -10.26 9.09
C LYS A 99 19.79 -11.70 8.75
N THR A 100 20.54 -12.67 9.25
CA THR A 100 20.25 -14.09 9.06
C THR A 100 19.47 -14.65 10.27
N THR A 101 18.68 -15.71 10.03
CA THR A 101 18.11 -16.64 11.03
C THR A 101 17.04 -16.15 12.03
N VAL A 102 16.61 -14.89 11.99
CA VAL A 102 15.57 -14.38 12.90
C VAL A 102 14.57 -13.51 12.11
N PRO A 103 13.24 -13.65 12.31
CA PRO A 103 12.27 -12.93 11.50
C PRO A 103 12.19 -11.45 11.87
N CYS A 104 12.12 -11.13 13.17
CA CYS A 104 12.00 -9.78 13.73
C CYS A 104 12.77 -9.64 15.05
N GLU A 105 12.96 -8.41 15.52
CA GLU A 105 13.73 -8.14 16.74
C GLU A 105 13.02 -8.60 18.02
N SER A 106 11.68 -8.55 18.05
CA SER A 106 10.88 -8.99 19.19
C SER A 106 11.01 -10.49 19.46
N ASP A 107 11.13 -11.29 18.41
CA ASP A 107 11.28 -12.75 18.51
C ASP A 107 12.72 -13.25 18.41
N ALA A 108 13.72 -12.37 18.48
CA ALA A 108 15.14 -12.72 18.32
C ALA A 108 15.67 -13.76 19.31
N LYS A 109 15.02 -13.90 20.46
CA LYS A 109 15.38 -14.88 21.50
C LYS A 109 14.36 -16.00 21.63
N ALA A 110 13.36 -16.05 20.77
CA ALA A 110 12.29 -17.02 20.91
C ALA A 110 12.77 -18.42 20.51
N HIS A 111 12.59 -19.38 21.42
CA HIS A 111 13.12 -20.73 21.26
C HIS A 111 12.47 -21.51 20.10
N TYR A 112 11.25 -21.15 19.71
CA TYR A 112 10.52 -21.85 18.65
C TYR A 112 11.12 -21.63 17.25
N TRP A 113 12.03 -20.68 17.07
CA TRP A 113 12.82 -20.52 15.85
C TRP A 113 14.00 -21.49 15.74
N SER A 114 14.30 -22.26 16.79
CA SER A 114 15.43 -23.19 16.80
C SER A 114 14.96 -24.64 16.69
N ALA A 115 15.45 -25.34 15.66
CA ALA A 115 15.25 -26.79 15.49
C ALA A 115 15.65 -27.61 16.73
N GLN A 116 16.59 -27.13 17.55
CA GLN A 116 16.97 -27.83 18.78
C GLN A 116 15.81 -27.92 19.78
N TYR A 117 14.90 -26.94 19.76
CA TYR A 117 13.74 -26.88 20.66
C TYR A 117 12.48 -27.47 20.05
N VAL A 118 12.23 -27.31 18.75
CA VAL A 118 10.95 -27.72 18.14
C VAL A 118 11.08 -28.89 17.15
N GLY A 119 12.29 -29.22 16.72
CA GLY A 119 12.55 -30.16 15.63
C GLY A 119 12.46 -29.51 14.24
N ALA A 120 13.15 -30.08 13.26
CA ALA A 120 13.29 -29.48 11.92
C ALA A 120 11.95 -29.36 11.18
N GLU A 121 11.09 -30.39 11.26
CA GLU A 121 9.79 -30.38 10.58
C GLU A 121 8.86 -29.30 11.14
N MET A 122 8.71 -29.20 12.46
CA MET A 122 7.89 -28.16 13.07
C MET A 122 8.50 -26.76 12.87
N GLN A 123 9.82 -26.61 12.93
CA GLN A 123 10.48 -25.32 12.63
C GLN A 123 10.15 -24.85 11.21
N ARG A 124 10.26 -25.76 10.23
CA ARG A 124 9.91 -25.49 8.84
C ARG A 124 8.45 -25.04 8.73
N GLU A 125 7.53 -25.75 9.38
CA GLU A 125 6.12 -25.42 9.40
C GLU A 125 5.81 -24.04 10.01
N ILE A 126 6.51 -23.67 11.09
CA ILE A 126 6.41 -22.34 11.71
C ILE A 126 6.92 -21.26 10.76
N ILE A 127 8.03 -21.48 10.06
CA ILE A 127 8.55 -20.55 9.05
C ILE A 127 7.56 -20.36 7.91
N GLU A 128 6.94 -21.44 7.44
CA GLU A 128 5.90 -21.36 6.41
C GLU A 128 4.69 -20.54 6.88
N SER A 129 4.22 -20.78 8.12
CA SER A 129 3.13 -20.03 8.73
C SER A 129 3.47 -18.54 8.82
N TRP A 130 4.68 -18.21 9.25
CA TRP A 130 5.17 -16.84 9.34
C TRP A 130 5.11 -16.10 8.00
N TYR A 131 5.55 -16.71 6.89
CA TYR A 131 5.44 -16.09 5.56
C TYR A 131 3.98 -15.85 5.13
N ARG A 132 3.04 -16.73 5.51
CA ARG A 132 1.62 -16.62 5.13
C ARG A 132 0.91 -15.52 5.91
N THR A 133 1.22 -15.32 7.18
CA THR A 133 0.46 -14.41 8.06
C THR A 133 1.08 -13.01 8.16
N THR A 134 2.39 -12.89 7.91
CA THR A 134 3.14 -11.65 8.07
C THR A 134 2.86 -10.64 6.95
N LEU A 135 2.77 -9.36 7.32
CA LEU A 135 2.72 -8.26 6.36
C LEU A 135 4.13 -7.82 6.00
N PHE A 136 4.55 -8.07 4.76
CA PHE A 136 5.85 -7.61 4.25
C PHE A 136 5.73 -6.23 3.63
N TYR A 137 6.48 -5.26 4.14
CA TYR A 137 6.44 -3.87 3.72
C TYR A 137 7.69 -3.47 2.91
N PHE A 138 7.51 -3.40 1.60
CA PHE A 138 8.50 -2.96 0.61
C PHE A 138 8.52 -1.43 0.53
N TYR A 139 9.30 -0.83 1.42
CA TYR A 139 9.31 0.62 1.64
C TYR A 139 10.34 1.36 0.76
N ASP A 140 11.35 0.66 0.23
CA ASP A 140 12.41 1.25 -0.59
C ASP A 140 11.92 1.47 -2.03
N LYS A 141 11.10 2.52 -2.20
CA LYS A 141 10.51 2.95 -3.48
C LYS A 141 11.49 2.92 -4.66
N ARG A 142 12.76 3.24 -4.40
CA ARG A 142 13.82 3.32 -5.43
C ARG A 142 14.23 1.94 -5.90
N ASN A 143 14.42 1.01 -4.97
CA ASN A 143 14.97 -0.31 -5.26
C ASN A 143 13.93 -1.43 -5.16
N ASN A 144 12.65 -1.10 -5.01
CA ASN A 144 11.58 -2.07 -4.77
C ASN A 144 11.60 -3.22 -5.80
N ASN A 145 11.84 -2.95 -7.09
CA ASN A 145 11.94 -4.03 -8.08
C ASN A 145 13.02 -5.07 -7.73
N THR A 146 14.25 -4.62 -7.43
CA THR A 146 15.37 -5.51 -7.08
C THR A 146 15.19 -6.15 -5.71
N VAL A 147 14.65 -5.40 -4.74
CA VAL A 147 14.41 -5.90 -3.38
C VAL A 147 13.32 -6.97 -3.38
N ILE A 148 12.21 -6.74 -4.10
CA ILE A 148 11.11 -7.70 -4.24
C ILE A 148 11.61 -8.95 -4.95
N GLU A 149 12.28 -8.81 -6.10
CA GLU A 149 12.82 -9.95 -6.86
C GLU A 149 13.74 -10.81 -5.99
N LYS A 150 14.70 -10.17 -5.31
CA LYS A 150 15.60 -10.88 -4.38
C LYS A 150 14.84 -11.52 -3.23
N PHE A 151 13.89 -10.82 -2.62
CA PHE A 151 13.09 -11.35 -1.51
C PHE A 151 12.32 -12.60 -1.91
N LEU A 152 11.66 -12.59 -3.06
CA LEU A 152 10.80 -13.68 -3.52
C LEU A 152 11.56 -15.01 -3.74
N ASP A 153 12.86 -14.94 -4.08
CA ASP A 153 13.69 -16.11 -4.38
C ASP A 153 14.75 -16.43 -3.31
N THR A 154 14.92 -15.59 -2.28
CA THR A 154 15.93 -15.83 -1.23
C THR A 154 15.40 -16.77 -0.15
N ASP A 155 15.98 -17.96 -0.08
CA ASP A 155 15.81 -18.85 1.08
C ASP A 155 16.63 -18.36 2.27
N ARG A 156 16.03 -17.47 3.05
CA ARG A 156 16.64 -16.88 4.24
C ARG A 156 16.96 -17.91 5.34
N TRP A 157 16.27 -19.05 5.34
CA TRP A 157 16.30 -20.00 6.45
C TRP A 157 17.10 -21.27 6.15
N GLY A 158 17.51 -21.48 4.89
CA GLY A 158 18.23 -22.68 4.47
C GLY A 158 17.37 -23.94 4.50
N HIS A 159 16.05 -23.80 4.40
CA HIS A 159 15.08 -24.90 4.42
C HIS A 159 14.46 -25.18 3.05
N ASN A 160 15.06 -24.66 1.97
CA ASN A 160 14.53 -24.68 0.62
C ASN A 160 13.11 -24.07 0.54
N ILE A 161 12.88 -23.02 1.34
CA ILE A 161 11.61 -22.30 1.38
C ILE A 161 11.77 -21.02 0.55
N LYS A 162 10.94 -20.89 -0.49
CA LYS A 162 10.87 -19.66 -1.30
C LYS A 162 9.70 -18.80 -0.85
N PRO A 163 9.93 -17.52 -0.48
CA PRO A 163 8.85 -16.63 -0.08
C PRO A 163 7.76 -16.46 -1.15
N ARG A 164 8.11 -16.55 -2.44
CA ARG A 164 7.15 -16.46 -3.56
C ARG A 164 5.98 -17.45 -3.44
N ASP A 165 6.23 -18.62 -2.87
CA ASP A 165 5.23 -19.69 -2.79
C ASP A 165 4.37 -19.58 -1.53
N LEU A 166 4.63 -18.62 -0.65
CA LEU A 166 4.01 -18.55 0.69
C LEU A 166 3.48 -17.17 1.07
N ILE A 167 4.01 -16.10 0.51
CA ILE A 167 3.57 -14.74 0.85
C ILE A 167 2.09 -14.56 0.51
N CYS A 168 1.32 -14.06 1.48
CA CYS A 168 -0.09 -13.75 1.28
C CYS A 168 -0.41 -12.26 1.52
N ARG A 169 0.49 -11.48 2.10
CA ARG A 169 0.23 -10.08 2.45
C ARG A 169 1.45 -9.22 2.16
N ALA A 170 1.27 -8.20 1.33
CA ALA A 170 2.34 -7.29 0.96
C ALA A 170 1.85 -5.84 0.98
N ARG A 171 2.70 -4.95 1.51
CA ARG A 171 2.54 -3.50 1.38
C ARG A 171 3.66 -2.97 0.49
N VAL A 172 3.33 -2.17 -0.51
CA VAL A 172 4.28 -1.73 -1.55
C VAL A 172 4.13 -0.23 -1.76
N GLU A 173 5.24 0.49 -1.66
CA GLU A 173 5.28 1.92 -2.00
C GLU A 173 5.72 2.07 -3.47
N LEU A 174 4.87 2.67 -4.29
CA LEU A 174 5.11 2.94 -5.71
C LEU A 174 5.51 4.41 -5.88
N SER A 175 6.45 4.70 -6.78
CA SER A 175 6.94 6.07 -6.98
C SER A 175 7.26 6.35 -8.45
N VAL A 176 6.92 7.55 -8.92
CA VAL A 176 7.28 8.03 -10.27
C VAL A 176 8.67 8.66 -10.34
N GLU A 177 9.25 9.01 -9.19
CA GLU A 177 10.59 9.60 -9.10
C GLU A 177 11.37 9.12 -7.88
N GLU A 178 12.69 9.24 -7.96
CA GLU A 178 13.61 9.01 -6.84
C GLU A 178 13.70 10.23 -5.89
N ARG A 179 13.26 11.42 -6.34
CA ARG A 179 13.47 12.67 -5.62
C ARG A 179 12.15 13.29 -5.20
N LEU A 180 12.12 13.78 -3.97
CA LEU A 180 11.09 14.68 -3.50
C LEU A 180 11.19 15.99 -4.29
N HIS A 181 10.05 16.52 -4.73
CA HIS A 181 9.95 17.87 -5.26
C HIS A 181 10.13 18.83 -4.09
N ASN A 182 11.38 19.04 -3.68
CA ASN A 182 11.66 19.98 -2.61
C ASN A 182 11.27 21.37 -3.11
N ASN A 183 10.60 22.16 -2.25
CA ASN A 183 10.12 23.54 -2.46
C ASN A 183 11.19 24.59 -2.86
N TYR A 184 12.34 24.18 -3.40
CA TYR A 184 13.35 25.09 -3.91
C TYR A 184 12.86 25.69 -5.24
N LYS A 185 12.20 26.85 -5.11
CA LYS A 185 11.73 27.79 -6.14
C LYS A 185 12.79 28.23 -7.18
N GLN A 186 13.99 27.65 -7.19
CA GLN A 186 15.14 28.13 -7.97
C GLN A 186 15.68 27.13 -8.98
N ARG A 187 15.12 25.92 -9.10
CA ARG A 187 15.47 24.99 -10.19
C ARG A 187 14.25 24.70 -11.05
N PRO A 188 14.43 24.54 -12.38
CA PRO A 188 13.35 24.03 -13.22
C PRO A 188 12.88 22.71 -12.61
N CYS A 189 11.59 22.62 -12.35
CA CYS A 189 10.97 21.44 -11.76
C CYS A 189 11.29 20.23 -12.64
N CYS A 190 11.49 19.07 -12.03
CA CYS A 190 11.76 17.84 -12.78
C CYS A 190 10.59 17.58 -13.73
N TYR A 191 10.90 17.26 -14.98
CA TYR A 191 9.88 16.84 -15.93
C TYR A 191 9.70 15.33 -15.79
N VAL A 192 8.56 14.91 -15.23
CA VAL A 192 8.24 13.50 -15.06
C VAL A 192 7.85 12.92 -16.41
N ARG A 193 8.56 11.85 -16.81
CA ARG A 193 8.25 11.00 -17.98
C ARG A 193 8.09 9.56 -17.55
N ASP A 194 7.36 8.81 -18.35
CA ASP A 194 7.20 7.36 -18.24
C ASP A 194 6.68 6.94 -16.85
N ALA A 195 5.84 7.80 -16.24
CA ALA A 195 5.25 7.60 -14.94
C ALA A 195 4.46 6.29 -14.88
N GLY A 196 3.74 5.95 -15.96
CA GLY A 196 3.07 4.66 -16.09
C GLY A 196 4.03 3.50 -15.94
N GLU A 197 5.08 3.43 -16.78
CA GLU A 197 6.09 2.37 -16.72
C GLU A 197 6.75 2.26 -15.33
N LYS A 198 7.10 3.39 -14.73
CA LYS A 198 7.75 3.42 -13.42
C LYS A 198 6.85 2.87 -12.31
N LEU A 199 5.57 3.23 -12.31
CA LEU A 199 4.60 2.74 -11.32
C LEU A 199 4.29 1.25 -11.54
N THR A 200 4.25 0.78 -12.79
CA THR A 200 3.83 -0.58 -13.11
C THR A 200 4.96 -1.61 -13.14
N ARG A 201 6.23 -1.17 -13.15
CA ARG A 201 7.38 -2.08 -13.28
C ARG A 201 7.36 -3.27 -12.31
N VAL A 202 6.97 -3.05 -11.05
CA VAL A 202 6.97 -4.08 -10.00
C VAL A 202 5.90 -5.17 -10.22
N PHE A 203 4.85 -4.89 -10.99
CA PHE A 203 3.72 -5.81 -11.17
C PHE A 203 4.12 -7.08 -11.92
N LYS A 204 5.12 -7.00 -12.80
CA LYS A 204 5.72 -8.16 -13.49
C LYS A 204 6.23 -9.23 -12.52
N LEU A 205 6.65 -8.84 -11.32
CA LEU A 205 7.09 -9.77 -10.27
C LEU A 205 5.87 -10.39 -9.56
N PHE A 206 4.83 -9.59 -9.33
CA PHE A 206 3.61 -10.04 -8.67
C PHE A 206 2.77 -10.99 -9.51
N HIS A 207 2.79 -10.86 -10.84
CA HIS A 207 2.16 -11.82 -11.76
C HIS A 207 2.70 -13.25 -11.64
N GLN A 208 3.84 -13.44 -11.00
CA GLN A 208 4.44 -14.76 -10.84
C GLN A 208 4.05 -15.45 -9.53
N LEU A 209 3.26 -14.78 -8.68
CA LEU A 209 2.87 -15.30 -7.38
C LEU A 209 1.69 -16.27 -7.55
N PRO A 210 1.82 -17.53 -7.11
CA PRO A 210 0.78 -18.54 -7.29
C PRO A 210 -0.39 -18.38 -6.31
N ASN A 211 -0.23 -17.55 -5.28
CA ASN A 211 -1.19 -17.43 -4.16
C ASN A 211 -2.09 -16.21 -4.30
N HIS A 212 -3.26 -16.26 -3.65
CA HIS A 212 -4.15 -15.10 -3.47
C HIS A 212 -3.56 -14.07 -2.50
N VAL A 213 -2.58 -13.30 -2.97
CA VAL A 213 -1.95 -12.22 -2.21
C VAL A 213 -2.88 -11.02 -2.03
N GLU A 214 -2.88 -10.45 -0.83
CA GLU A 214 -3.47 -9.17 -0.50
C GLU A 214 -2.40 -8.06 -0.54
N PHE A 215 -2.55 -7.16 -1.50
CA PHE A 215 -1.67 -6.03 -1.71
C PHE A 215 -2.26 -4.74 -1.16
N PHE A 216 -1.45 -4.03 -0.37
CA PHE A 216 -1.67 -2.66 0.05
C PHE A 216 -0.67 -1.76 -0.67
N MET A 217 -1.10 -1.12 -1.74
CA MET A 217 -0.23 -0.31 -2.59
C MET A 217 -0.43 1.17 -2.28
N ARG A 218 0.67 1.92 -2.19
CA ARG A 218 0.62 3.37 -1.98
C ARG A 218 1.42 4.09 -3.06
N VAL A 219 0.77 4.95 -3.82
CA VAL A 219 1.38 5.70 -4.92
C VAL A 219 1.90 7.04 -4.42
N HIS A 220 3.15 7.36 -4.76
CA HIS A 220 3.79 8.65 -4.49
C HIS A 220 4.16 9.32 -5.79
N THR A 221 3.60 10.51 -5.97
CA THR A 221 3.94 11.45 -7.04
C THR A 221 4.62 12.70 -6.52
N TYR A 222 4.71 12.89 -5.21
CA TYR A 222 5.35 14.04 -4.56
C TYR A 222 4.83 15.37 -5.09
N ASP A 223 3.51 15.45 -5.21
CA ASP A 223 2.79 16.63 -5.70
C ASP A 223 3.09 17.00 -7.18
N ALA A 224 3.76 16.13 -7.95
CA ALA A 224 4.08 16.37 -9.35
C ALA A 224 2.90 16.86 -10.22
N PRO A 225 1.66 16.35 -10.04
CA PRO A 225 0.50 16.86 -10.77
C PRO A 225 0.18 18.32 -10.46
N HIS A 226 0.32 18.76 -9.20
CA HIS A 226 -0.01 20.13 -8.79
C HIS A 226 1.12 21.11 -9.07
N THR A 227 2.37 20.66 -9.08
CA THR A 227 3.53 21.50 -9.40
C THR A 227 3.75 21.68 -10.92
N GLY A 228 2.96 21.02 -11.77
CA GLY A 228 3.13 21.03 -13.23
C GLY A 228 4.32 20.20 -13.73
N CYS A 229 4.94 19.41 -12.85
CA CYS A 229 6.06 18.53 -13.21
C CYS A 229 5.60 17.29 -13.99
N MET A 230 4.34 16.90 -13.84
CA MET A 230 3.69 15.84 -14.59
C MET A 230 2.54 16.45 -15.39
N SER A 231 2.58 16.29 -16.72
CA SER A 231 1.52 16.79 -17.58
C SER A 231 0.22 16.00 -17.38
N ALA A 232 -0.91 16.59 -17.81
CA ALA A 232 -2.20 15.91 -17.82
C ALA A 232 -2.18 14.59 -18.59
N SER A 233 -1.55 14.58 -19.76
CA SER A 233 -1.40 13.38 -20.59
C SER A 233 -0.58 12.30 -19.87
N GLU A 234 0.49 12.70 -19.17
CA GLU A 234 1.37 11.78 -18.45
C GLU A 234 0.65 11.16 -17.24
N LEU A 235 -0.05 11.98 -16.44
CA LEU A 235 -0.85 11.45 -15.33
C LEU A 235 -1.94 10.50 -15.83
N GLN A 236 -2.65 10.89 -16.90
CA GLN A 236 -3.69 10.04 -17.49
C GLN A 236 -3.10 8.70 -17.97
N GLY A 237 -1.97 8.72 -18.67
CA GLY A 237 -1.25 7.52 -19.08
C GLY A 237 -0.85 6.64 -17.88
N ALA A 238 -0.35 7.26 -16.81
CA ALA A 238 0.02 6.55 -15.59
C ALA A 238 -1.18 5.90 -14.89
N ILE A 239 -2.30 6.61 -14.79
CA ILE A 239 -3.56 6.09 -14.24
C ILE A 239 -4.03 4.88 -15.05
N HIS A 240 -4.05 4.99 -16.38
CA HIS A 240 -4.49 3.89 -17.25
C HIS A 240 -3.62 2.65 -17.08
N ALA A 241 -2.29 2.81 -17.16
CA ALA A 241 -1.35 1.71 -17.00
C ALA A 241 -1.50 1.03 -15.63
N LEU A 242 -1.64 1.83 -14.55
CA LEU A 242 -1.81 1.31 -13.21
C LEU A 242 -3.12 0.53 -13.05
N VAL A 243 -4.24 1.07 -13.55
CA VAL A 243 -5.56 0.41 -13.48
C VAL A 243 -5.57 -0.91 -14.28
N GLU A 244 -4.87 -0.98 -15.41
CA GLU A 244 -4.73 -2.20 -16.21
C GLU A 244 -4.01 -3.32 -15.44
N GLU A 245 -2.86 -3.00 -14.83
CA GLU A 245 -2.08 -3.95 -14.03
C GLU A 245 -2.84 -4.41 -12.77
N LEU A 246 -3.53 -3.49 -12.10
CA LEU A 246 -4.38 -3.82 -10.96
C LEU A 246 -5.55 -4.73 -11.36
N GLY A 247 -6.16 -4.48 -12.53
CA GLY A 247 -7.18 -5.35 -13.11
C GLY A 247 -6.63 -6.75 -13.42
N THR A 248 -5.40 -6.83 -13.92
CA THR A 248 -4.71 -8.09 -14.17
C THR A 248 -4.48 -8.86 -12.87
N LEU A 249 -3.92 -8.23 -11.84
CA LEU A 249 -3.74 -8.87 -10.52
C LEU A 249 -5.07 -9.36 -9.93
N ASN A 250 -6.12 -8.56 -10.02
CA ASN A 250 -7.44 -8.98 -9.53
C ASN A 250 -8.00 -10.17 -10.33
N SER A 251 -7.79 -10.21 -11.65
CA SER A 251 -8.22 -11.35 -12.48
C SER A 251 -7.50 -12.66 -12.14
N MET A 252 -6.30 -12.57 -11.57
CA MET A 252 -5.52 -13.68 -11.01
C MET A 252 -5.96 -14.07 -9.59
N GLY A 253 -6.95 -13.37 -9.03
CA GLY A 253 -7.49 -13.63 -7.69
C GLY A 253 -6.73 -12.95 -6.56
N HIS A 254 -5.82 -12.01 -6.86
CA HIS A 254 -5.22 -11.16 -5.82
C HIS A 254 -6.22 -10.11 -5.34
N ARG A 255 -6.11 -9.70 -4.08
CA ARG A 255 -6.88 -8.57 -3.54
C ARG A 255 -5.99 -7.34 -3.52
N VAL A 256 -6.50 -6.20 -3.99
CA VAL A 256 -5.70 -4.98 -4.02
C VAL A 256 -6.45 -3.81 -3.39
N VAL A 257 -5.74 -3.09 -2.53
CA VAL A 257 -6.09 -1.76 -2.03
C VAL A 257 -5.03 -0.80 -2.51
N LEU A 258 -5.45 0.26 -3.21
CA LEU A 258 -4.60 1.33 -3.71
C LEU A 258 -4.89 2.61 -2.94
N GLN A 259 -3.86 3.25 -2.41
CA GLN A 259 -3.92 4.58 -1.81
C GLN A 259 -3.06 5.56 -2.60
N TRP A 260 -3.59 6.75 -2.89
CA TRP A 260 -2.87 7.82 -3.57
C TRP A 260 -3.01 9.13 -2.78
N PRO A 261 -2.13 9.36 -1.79
CA PRO A 261 -2.19 10.53 -0.90
C PRO A 261 -2.20 11.86 -1.67
N ASP A 262 -1.36 11.96 -2.69
CA ASP A 262 -1.19 13.18 -3.48
C ASP A 262 -2.41 13.52 -4.35
N LEU A 263 -3.36 12.61 -4.53
CA LEU A 263 -4.63 12.86 -5.22
C LEU A 263 -5.76 12.90 -4.18
N ASN A 264 -5.71 13.87 -3.26
CA ASN A 264 -6.73 14.06 -2.22
C ASN A 264 -6.97 12.82 -1.32
N ASN A 265 -5.91 12.05 -1.03
CA ASN A 265 -6.01 10.80 -0.27
C ASN A 265 -7.03 9.80 -0.84
N VAL A 266 -7.14 9.71 -2.17
CA VAL A 266 -7.96 8.68 -2.81
C VAL A 266 -7.53 7.30 -2.31
N GLU A 267 -8.51 6.53 -1.87
CA GLU A 267 -8.38 5.11 -1.56
C GLU A 267 -9.35 4.34 -2.45
N LEU A 268 -8.82 3.36 -3.16
CA LEU A 268 -9.57 2.49 -4.05
C LEU A 268 -9.35 1.06 -3.59
N SER A 269 -10.43 0.30 -3.44
CA SER A 269 -10.36 -1.10 -3.03
C SER A 269 -11.32 -1.95 -3.85
N TRP A 270 -10.91 -3.18 -4.15
CA TRP A 270 -11.80 -4.19 -4.71
C TRP A 270 -12.66 -4.81 -3.61
N LYS A 271 -13.57 -4.02 -3.06
CA LYS A 271 -14.66 -4.54 -2.23
C LYS A 271 -15.87 -4.60 -3.15
N ASP A 272 -16.51 -5.77 -3.26
CA ASP A 272 -17.82 -5.98 -3.87
C ASP A 272 -17.92 -6.28 -5.38
N GLY A 273 -16.80 -6.56 -6.07
CA GLY A 273 -16.82 -7.19 -7.41
C GLY A 273 -17.41 -6.36 -8.56
N ALA A 274 -17.95 -5.17 -8.30
CA ALA A 274 -18.36 -4.21 -9.31
C ALA A 274 -17.13 -3.43 -9.79
N PHE A 275 -16.40 -4.02 -10.74
CA PHE A 275 -15.26 -3.36 -11.37
C PHE A 275 -15.63 -2.79 -12.72
N LYS A 276 -15.34 -1.51 -12.91
CA LYS A 276 -15.05 -0.98 -14.24
C LYS A 276 -13.79 -0.13 -14.15
N ALA A 277 -12.74 -0.51 -14.88
CA ALA A 277 -11.51 0.28 -15.02
C ALA A 277 -11.82 1.76 -15.30
N SER A 278 -12.84 2.00 -16.13
CA SER A 278 -13.34 3.35 -16.45
C SER A 278 -13.84 4.14 -15.24
N GLU A 279 -14.41 3.50 -14.21
CA GLU A 279 -14.85 4.16 -12.99
C GLU A 279 -13.67 4.58 -12.10
N TRP A 280 -12.66 3.72 -11.94
CA TRP A 280 -11.43 4.07 -11.22
C TRP A 280 -10.66 5.17 -11.94
N THR A 281 -10.51 5.05 -13.27
CA THR A 281 -9.93 6.12 -14.09
C THR A 281 -10.70 7.42 -13.88
N LYS A 282 -12.04 7.39 -13.94
CA LYS A 282 -12.86 8.57 -13.72
C LYS A 282 -12.65 9.16 -12.31
N GLN A 283 -12.65 8.35 -11.26
CA GLN A 283 -12.43 8.82 -9.89
C GLN A 283 -11.05 9.45 -9.70
N LEU A 284 -10.00 8.81 -10.22
CA LEU A 284 -8.63 9.34 -10.15
C LEU A 284 -8.47 10.63 -10.95
N MET A 285 -9.07 10.70 -12.14
CA MET A 285 -9.06 11.92 -12.96
C MET A 285 -9.86 13.06 -12.30
N GLN A 286 -10.96 12.76 -11.61
CA GLN A 286 -11.73 13.75 -10.84
C GLN A 286 -10.97 14.23 -9.60
N ALA A 287 -10.24 13.34 -8.93
CA ALA A 287 -9.43 13.66 -7.75
C ALA A 287 -8.13 14.39 -8.08
N ALA A 288 -7.76 14.46 -9.36
CA ALA A 288 -6.66 15.26 -9.88
C ALA A 288 -7.21 16.52 -10.56
N PRO A 289 -7.70 17.54 -9.81
CA PRO A 289 -8.08 18.82 -10.40
C PRO A 289 -6.80 19.53 -10.87
N MET A 290 -6.29 19.10 -12.02
CA MET A 290 -5.22 19.82 -12.67
C MET A 290 -5.76 21.20 -12.98
N LYS A 291 -5.02 22.22 -12.53
CA LYS A 291 -5.09 23.51 -13.19
C LYS A 291 -4.55 23.28 -14.59
N LEU A 292 -5.43 22.89 -15.51
CA LEU A 292 -5.20 23.05 -16.93
C LEU A 292 -5.09 24.56 -17.10
N SER A 293 -3.88 25.09 -16.94
CA SER A 293 -3.54 26.40 -17.46
C SER A 293 -3.71 26.28 -18.97
N LEU A 294 -4.93 26.54 -19.43
CA LEU A 294 -5.28 26.73 -20.84
C LEU A 294 -4.55 27.94 -21.46
N GLU A 295 -3.65 28.58 -20.71
CA GLU A 295 -2.87 29.75 -21.08
C GLU A 295 -1.48 29.44 -21.64
N ASP A 296 -1.09 28.18 -21.78
CA ASP A 296 0.08 27.85 -22.62
C ASP A 296 -0.32 28.09 -24.08
N GLY A 297 -0.11 29.35 -24.48
CA GLY A 297 -0.51 29.94 -25.73
C GLY A 297 -0.18 29.05 -26.91
N ILE A 298 -1.20 28.87 -27.75
CA ILE A 298 -0.99 28.55 -29.16
C ILE A 298 0.09 29.53 -29.63
N PRO A 299 1.30 29.07 -30.03
CA PRO A 299 2.25 29.96 -30.66
C PRO A 299 1.53 30.54 -31.86
N GLU A 300 1.27 31.86 -31.85
CA GLU A 300 0.78 32.56 -33.01
C GLU A 300 1.73 32.20 -34.15
N SER A 301 1.21 31.39 -35.06
CA SER A 301 1.82 31.05 -36.33
C SER A 301 2.21 32.37 -36.98
N SER A 302 3.48 32.74 -36.87
CA SER A 302 4.07 33.80 -37.66
C SER A 302 3.99 33.36 -39.12
N ALA A 303 2.90 33.76 -39.78
CA ALA A 303 2.79 33.76 -41.21
C ALA A 303 3.90 34.66 -41.75
N GLY A 304 5.04 34.05 -42.03
CA GLY A 304 6.14 34.69 -42.75
C GLY A 304 5.69 34.96 -44.17
N ASP A 305 5.64 36.26 -44.49
CA ASP A 305 5.49 36.83 -45.82
C ASP A 305 6.40 36.12 -46.84
N VAL A 306 5.78 35.47 -47.83
CA VAL A 306 6.46 35.03 -49.05
C VAL A 306 6.53 36.25 -49.98
N SER A 307 7.62 37.01 -49.88
CA SER A 307 7.96 37.99 -50.90
C SER A 307 8.48 37.27 -52.15
N GLN A 308 7.74 37.47 -53.24
CA GLN A 308 8.15 37.15 -54.60
C GLN A 308 9.33 38.04 -55.00
N THR A 309 10.42 37.43 -55.49
CA THR A 309 11.40 38.12 -56.35
C THR A 309 11.50 37.35 -57.66
N THR A 310 10.85 37.92 -58.67
CA THR A 310 11.18 37.76 -60.08
C THR A 310 12.43 38.57 -60.39
N GLU A 311 13.48 37.92 -60.88
CA GLU A 311 14.40 38.38 -61.94
C GLU A 311 15.24 37.18 -62.42
#